data_AF-A0A6C8H7Q3-F1
#
_entry.id   AF-A0A6C8H7Q3-F1
#
_cell.length_a   1.000
_cell.length_b   1.000
_cell.length_c   1.000
_cell.angle_alpha   90.00
_cell.angle_beta   90.00
_cell.angle_gamma   90.00
#
_symmetry.space_group_name_H-M   'P 1'
#
loop_
_entity.id
_entity.type
_entity.pdbx_description
1 polymer ?
#
loop_
_entity_poly.entity_id
_entity_poly.type
_entity_poly.pdbx_seq_one_letter_code
_entity_poly.pdbx_strand_id
1 'polypeptide(L)'
;LQIIVNQLYADVSQGSVRYNIATKADIAIIATAANGSKMTKNYRANYSIEGAFQASNQNIADAVNSVLTDTIADMSQDTSIHDFIKQNAR
;
A
#
# COMPACT_ATOMS: atom_id res chain seq x y z
N LEU A 1 -3.42 -13.47 10.72
CA LEU A 1 -3.67 -12.36 9.78
C LEU A 1 -3.25 -12.82 8.40
N GLN A 2 -4.01 -12.48 7.36
CA GLN A 2 -3.62 -12.68 5.96
C GLN A 2 -3.50 -11.31 5.30
N ILE A 3 -2.45 -11.10 4.51
CA ILE A 3 -2.24 -9.87 3.74
C ILE A 3 -2.38 -10.21 2.27
N ILE A 4 -3.18 -9.43 1.54
CA ILE A 4 -3.43 -9.58 0.11
C ILE A 4 -3.04 -8.27 -0.58
N VAL A 5 -2.16 -8.36 -1.56
CA VAL A 5 -1.84 -7.24 -2.44
C VAL A 5 -2.79 -7.28 -3.62
N ASN A 6 -3.79 -6.39 -3.64
CA ASN A 6 -4.74 -6.31 -4.73
C ASN A 6 -4.12 -5.59 -5.93
N GLN A 7 -3.43 -4.48 -5.67
CA GLN A 7 -2.71 -3.70 -6.68
C GLN A 7 -1.43 -3.15 -6.07
N LEU A 8 -0.31 -3.33 -6.77
CA LEU A 8 0.95 -2.68 -6.46
C LEU A 8 1.69 -2.47 -7.78
N TYR A 9 1.69 -1.23 -8.27
CA TYR A 9 2.30 -0.92 -9.55
C TYR A 9 2.80 0.53 -9.61
N ALA A 10 3.62 0.78 -10.62
CA ALA A 10 4.06 2.10 -11.04
C ALA A 10 3.79 2.27 -12.53
N ASP A 11 2.98 3.27 -12.88
CA ASP A 11 2.78 3.70 -14.25
C ASP A 11 3.78 4.81 -14.58
N VAL A 12 4.65 4.54 -15.54
CA VAL A 12 5.69 5.47 -15.98
C VAL A 12 5.26 6.13 -17.29
N SER A 13 5.09 7.44 -17.26
CA SER A 13 4.85 8.26 -18.44
C SER A 13 6.09 9.10 -18.73
N GLN A 14 6.51 9.14 -20.00
CA GLN A 14 7.74 9.80 -20.43
C GLN A 14 7.47 10.77 -21.58
N GLY A 15 7.80 12.04 -21.36
CA GLY A 15 7.90 13.07 -22.38
C GLY A 15 9.36 13.36 -22.77
N SER A 16 9.57 14.33 -23.65
CA SER A 16 10.91 14.64 -24.17
C SER A 16 11.89 15.19 -23.11
N VAL A 17 11.39 15.82 -22.05
CA VAL A 17 12.21 16.48 -21.01
C VAL A 17 11.80 16.09 -19.59
N ARG A 18 10.62 15.48 -19.42
CA ARG A 18 10.10 15.11 -18.11
C ARG A 18 9.54 13.70 -18.13
N TYR A 19 9.58 13.06 -16.98
CA TYR A 19 8.83 11.85 -16.71
C TYR A 19 7.87 12.07 -15.55
N ASN A 20 6.83 11.25 -15.49
CA ASN A 20 5.96 11.10 -14.33
C ASN A 20 5.89 9.63 -13.94
N ILE A 21 5.95 9.33 -12.64
CA ILE A 21 5.74 7.99 -12.10
C ILE A 21 4.56 8.07 -11.16
N ALA A 22 3.44 7.46 -11.57
CA ALA A 22 2.25 7.33 -10.74
C ALA A 22 2.27 5.94 -10.09
N THR A 23 2.30 5.88 -8.76
CA THR A 23 2.29 4.62 -8.01
C THR A 23 0.99 4.44 -7.25
N LYS A 24 0.60 3.18 -7.10
CA LYS A 24 -0.58 2.78 -6.32
C LYS A 24 -0.27 1.54 -5.53
N ALA A 25 -0.66 1.55 -4.26
CA ALA A 25 -0.78 0.37 -3.42
C ALA A 25 -2.23 0.22 -2.97
N ASP A 26 -2.80 -0.96 -3.15
CA ASP A 26 -4.06 -1.42 -2.56
C ASP A 26 -3.80 -2.76 -1.88
N ILE A 27 -3.78 -2.73 -0.56
CA ILE A 27 -3.48 -3.89 0.28
C ILE A 27 -4.67 -4.14 1.19
N ALA A 28 -5.12 -5.39 1.25
CA ALA A 28 -6.13 -5.85 2.18
C ALA A 28 -5.50 -6.69 3.29
N ILE A 29 -5.90 -6.46 4.54
CA ILE A 29 -5.67 -7.37 5.65
C ILE A 29 -6.97 -8.09 5.98
N ILE A 30 -6.93 -9.41 5.99
CA ILE A 30 -7.99 -10.25 6.53
C ILE A 30 -7.57 -10.74 7.91
N ALA A 31 -8.28 -10.28 8.93
CA ALA A 31 -8.14 -10.76 10.29
C ALA A 31 -9.20 -11.82 10.57
N THR A 32 -8.78 -12.98 11.07
CA THR A 32 -9.66 -14.04 11.56
C THR A 32 -9.44 -14.16 13.06
N ALA A 33 -10.49 -13.96 13.85
CA ALA A 33 -10.43 -14.11 15.30
C ALA A 33 -10.62 -15.59 15.71
N ALA A 34 -10.36 -15.90 16.99
CA ALA A 34 -10.42 -17.27 17.50
C ALA A 34 -11.82 -17.90 17.37
N ASN A 35 -12.87 -17.08 17.53
CA ASN A 35 -14.26 -17.50 17.33
C ASN A 35 -14.65 -17.71 15.83
N GLY A 36 -13.70 -17.58 14.90
CA GLY A 36 -13.91 -17.77 13.46
C GLY A 36 -14.45 -16.55 12.72
N SER A 37 -14.83 -15.47 13.42
CA SER A 37 -15.24 -14.22 12.79
C SER A 37 -14.11 -13.59 11.99
N LYS A 38 -14.46 -12.88 10.90
CA LYS A 38 -13.50 -12.24 10.01
C LYS A 38 -13.76 -10.75 9.86
N MET A 39 -12.68 -9.98 9.80
CA MET A 39 -12.67 -8.57 9.42
C MET A 39 -11.74 -8.39 8.22
N THR A 40 -12.14 -7.56 7.27
CA THR A 40 -11.27 -7.11 6.18
C THR A 40 -11.04 -5.61 6.30
N LYS A 41 -9.78 -5.19 6.20
CA LYS A 41 -9.37 -3.78 6.17
C LYS A 41 -8.56 -3.52 4.91
N ASN A 42 -8.90 -2.44 4.21
CA ASN A 42 -8.21 -2.03 2.99
C ASN A 42 -7.41 -0.77 3.28
N TYR A 43 -6.14 -0.81 2.91
CA TYR A 43 -5.21 0.31 2.97
C TYR A 43 -4.84 0.67 1.53
N ARG A 44 -4.97 1.96 1.21
CA ARG A 44 -4.72 2.44 -0.15
C ARG A 44 -3.90 3.71 -0.08
N ALA A 45 -2.81 3.72 -0.83
CA ALA A 45 -2.01 4.90 -1.06
C ALA A 45 -1.76 5.06 -2.56
N ASN A 46 -1.66 6.31 -2.99
CA ASN A 46 -1.28 6.67 -4.34
C ASN A 46 -0.36 7.88 -4.29
N TYR A 47 0.65 7.88 -5.15
CA TYR A 47 1.58 8.99 -5.29
C TYR A 47 1.87 9.25 -6.76
N SER A 48 2.23 10.48 -7.07
CA SER A 48 2.79 10.84 -8.36
C SER A 48 4.02 11.66 -8.14
N ILE A 49 5.13 11.27 -8.76
CA ILE A 49 6.36 12.06 -8.76
C ILE A 49 6.72 12.46 -10.18
N GLU A 50 7.11 13.72 -10.35
CA GLU A 50 7.67 14.23 -11.60
C GLU A 50 9.18 14.34 -11.48
N GLY A 51 9.89 14.06 -12.58
CA GLY A 51 11.32 14.28 -12.68
C GLY A 51 11.71 14.80 -14.05
N ALA A 52 12.93 15.34 -14.13
CA ALA A 52 13.53 15.74 -15.39
C ALA A 52 14.21 14.56 -16.08
N PHE A 53 14.33 14.66 -17.40
CA PHE A 53 14.96 13.66 -18.27
C PHE A 53 14.23 12.31 -18.22
N GLN A 54 14.98 11.21 -18.28
CA GLN A 54 14.43 9.87 -18.33
C GLN A 54 14.29 9.27 -16.94
N ALA A 55 13.16 8.60 -16.69
CA ALA A 55 12.97 7.82 -15.48
C ALA A 55 13.96 6.65 -15.47
N SER A 56 14.69 6.49 -14.37
CA SER A 56 15.50 5.30 -14.13
C SER A 56 14.74 4.27 -13.29
N ASN A 57 15.21 3.02 -13.29
CA ASN A 57 14.69 1.99 -12.39
C ASN A 57 14.82 2.39 -10.91
N GLN A 58 15.84 3.19 -10.56
CA GLN A 58 15.96 3.71 -9.20
C GLN A 58 14.79 4.63 -8.86
N ASN A 59 14.42 5.54 -9.76
CA ASN A 59 13.28 6.44 -9.52
C ASN A 59 11.96 5.68 -9.38
N ILE A 60 11.79 4.61 -10.17
CA ILE A 60 10.60 3.74 -10.08
C ILE A 60 10.60 3.01 -8.73
N ALA A 61 11.73 2.43 -8.33
CA ALA A 61 11.85 1.73 -7.06
C ALA A 61 11.60 2.67 -5.87
N ASP A 62 12.14 3.88 -5.89
CA ASP A 62 11.92 4.89 -4.86
C ASP A 62 10.44 5.24 -4.73
N ALA A 63 9.75 5.49 -5.85
CA ALA A 63 8.32 5.81 -5.85
C ALA A 63 7.44 4.66 -5.33
N VAL A 64 7.79 3.40 -5.68
CA VAL A 64 7.09 2.20 -5.20
C VAL A 64 7.37 1.98 -3.70
N ASN A 65 8.60 2.18 -3.27
CA ASN A 65 8.97 2.05 -1.86
C ASN A 65 8.25 3.10 -1.00
N SER A 66 8.16 4.36 -1.45
CA SER A 66 7.40 5.39 -0.74
C SER A 66 5.94 5.00 -0.55
N VAL A 67 5.25 4.55 -1.62
CA VAL A 67 3.83 4.14 -1.49
C VAL A 67 3.63 2.96 -0.55
N LEU A 68 4.57 2.00 -0.54
CA LEU A 68 4.54 0.86 0.36
C LEU A 68 4.82 1.27 1.81
N THR A 69 5.83 2.10 2.05
CA THR A 69 6.17 2.60 3.38
C THR A 69 4.98 3.31 4.02
N ASP A 70 4.29 4.17 3.28
CA ASP A 70 3.13 4.90 3.82
C ASP A 70 1.94 3.97 4.05
N THR A 71 1.69 3.02 3.15
CA THR A 71 0.64 2.01 3.35
C THR A 71 0.89 1.17 4.61
N ILE A 72 2.15 0.77 4.85
CA ILE A 72 2.55 0.04 6.06
C ILE A 72 2.45 0.94 7.30
N ALA A 73 2.80 2.22 7.20
CA ALA A 73 2.66 3.17 8.29
C ALA A 73 1.19 3.30 8.72
N ASP A 74 0.26 3.45 7.77
CA ASP A 74 -1.18 3.48 8.04
C ASP A 74 -1.66 2.18 8.70
N MET A 75 -1.21 1.02 8.18
CA MET A 75 -1.49 -0.29 8.79
C MET A 75 -0.99 -0.38 10.24
N SER A 76 0.18 0.18 10.52
CA SER A 76 0.80 0.10 11.86
C SER A 76 0.10 0.97 12.90
N GLN A 77 -0.57 2.05 12.47
CA GLN A 77 -1.29 2.96 13.34
C GLN A 77 -2.77 2.56 13.54
N ASP A 78 -3.30 1.68 12.67
CA ASP A 78 -4.69 1.21 12.75
C ASP A 78 -4.86 0.12 13.84
N THR A 79 -5.39 0.52 15.00
CA THR A 79 -5.68 -0.39 16.11
C THR A 79 -6.94 -1.22 15.90
N SER A 80 -7.77 -0.94 14.90
CA SER A 80 -9.09 -1.57 14.77
C SER A 80 -9.02 -3.08 14.54
N ILE A 81 -7.97 -3.57 13.87
CA ILE A 81 -7.71 -5.00 13.69
C ILE A 81 -7.39 -5.67 15.03
N HIS A 82 -6.57 -5.03 15.84
CA HIS A 82 -6.21 -5.52 17.18
C HIS A 82 -7.43 -5.53 18.10
N ASP A 83 -8.22 -4.46 18.09
CA ASP A 83 -9.43 -4.36 18.89
C ASP A 83 -10.47 -5.41 18.47
N PHE A 84 -10.62 -5.64 17.16
CA PHE A 84 -11.47 -6.70 16.61
C PHE A 84 -11.05 -8.09 17.11
N ILE A 85 -9.77 -8.43 17.02
CA ILE A 85 -9.25 -9.72 17.47
C ILE A 85 -9.52 -9.90 18.97
N LYS A 86 -9.25 -8.87 19.79
CA LYS A 86 -9.47 -8.92 21.24
C LYS A 86 -10.94 -9.14 21.61
N GLN A 87 -11.84 -8.41 20.97
CA GLN A 87 -13.28 -8.52 21.24
C GLN A 87 -13.84 -9.90 20.86
N ASN A 88 -13.22 -10.57 19.89
CA ASN A 88 -13.66 -11.84 19.33
C ASN A 88 -12.77 -13.04 19.75
N ALA A 89 -11.93 -12.84 20.78
CA ALA A 89 -11.09 -13.88 21.36
C ALA A 89 -11.78 -14.67 22.49
N ARG A 90 -13.02 -14.30 22.83
CA ARG A 90 -13.84 -14.95 23.84
C ARG A 90 -14.63 -16.12 23.27
#